data_AF-A0A2K3TK65-F1
#
_entry.id   AF-A0A2K3TK65-F1
#
_cell.length_a   1.000
_cell.length_b   1.000
_cell.length_c   1.000
_cell.angle_alpha   90.00
_cell.angle_beta   90.00
_cell.angle_gamma   90.00
#
_symmetry.space_group_name_H-M   'P 1'
#
loop_
_entity.id
_entity.type
_entity.pdbx_description
1 polymer ?
#
loop_
_entity_poly.entity_id
_entity_poly.type
_entity_poly.pdbx_seq_one_letter_code
_entity_poly.pdbx_strand_id
1 'polypeptide(L)'
;MMMELQHQRLMALAGQLQLESLISAAPALSQQAVDQEWSYMDFLEHLLHEEKLARHQRKQAMYTRMAAFPAVKTFEEYDFTFATGAPQKQLQSLRSLSFIERNENIVLLGPSGVGKTHLAIAMGYEAVRAGIKVRFTTAADLLLQLSTAQRQGRYKTTLQRGVMAPRLLIIDE
;
A
#
# COMPACT_ATOMS: atom_id res chain seq x y z
N MET A 1 -35.68 16.93 -16.56
CA MET A 1 -35.17 18.32 -16.55
C MET A 1 -34.53 18.77 -15.23
N MET A 2 -35.24 18.88 -14.08
CA MET A 2 -34.64 19.43 -12.84
C MET A 2 -33.70 18.44 -12.11
N MET A 3 -34.02 17.14 -12.07
CA MET A 3 -33.15 16.10 -11.53
C MET A 3 -31.88 15.88 -12.38
N GLU A 4 -31.99 15.98 -13.71
CA GLU A 4 -30.83 15.90 -14.62
C GLU A 4 -29.84 17.05 -14.39
N LEU A 5 -30.33 18.26 -14.11
CA LEU A 5 -29.50 19.41 -13.82
C LEU A 5 -28.78 19.29 -12.46
N GLN A 6 -29.46 18.76 -11.44
CA GLN A 6 -28.85 18.48 -10.14
C GLN A 6 -27.77 17.41 -10.24
N HIS A 7 -28.05 16.33 -10.97
CA HIS A 7 -27.09 15.26 -11.23
C HIS A 7 -25.85 15.78 -11.97
N GLN A 8 -26.02 16.57 -13.04
CA GLN A 8 -24.90 17.18 -13.76
C GLN A 8 -24.05 18.12 -12.89
N ARG A 9 -24.66 18.94 -12.04
CA ARG A 9 -23.94 19.81 -11.09
C ARG A 9 -23.13 19.00 -10.08
N LEU A 10 -23.70 17.91 -9.56
CA LEU A 10 -23.01 17.01 -8.64
C LEU A 10 -21.82 16.33 -9.32
N MET A 11 -21.97 15.86 -10.56
CA MET A 11 -20.90 15.27 -11.35
C MET A 11 -19.75 16.24 -11.60
N ALA A 12 -20.05 17.49 -11.97
CA ALA A 12 -19.04 18.51 -12.20
C ALA A 12 -18.23 18.82 -10.93
N LEU A 13 -18.91 18.99 -9.78
CA LEU A 13 -18.26 19.24 -8.49
C LEU A 13 -17.43 18.04 -8.04
N ALA A 14 -17.97 16.84 -8.13
CA ALA A 14 -17.27 15.62 -7.77
C ALA A 14 -16.05 15.38 -8.67
N GLY A 15 -16.12 15.69 -9.96
CA GLY A 15 -14.97 15.67 -10.86
C GLY A 15 -13.86 16.65 -10.44
N GLN A 16 -14.21 17.89 -10.09
CA GLN A 16 -13.25 18.89 -9.59
C GLN A 16 -12.59 18.48 -8.27
N LEU A 17 -13.33 17.78 -7.40
CA LEU A 17 -12.84 17.26 -6.12
C LEU A 17 -12.20 15.86 -6.21
N GLN A 18 -12.15 15.28 -7.41
CA GLN A 18 -11.65 13.92 -7.68
C GLN A 18 -12.41 12.82 -6.92
N LEU A 19 -13.72 12.99 -6.69
CA LEU A 19 -14.62 12.06 -5.98
C LEU A 19 -15.28 11.06 -6.94
N GLU A 20 -14.45 10.35 -7.70
CA GLU A 20 -14.89 9.48 -8.81
C GLU A 20 -15.74 8.29 -8.34
N SER A 21 -15.41 7.70 -7.19
CA SER A 21 -16.15 6.54 -6.65
C SER A 21 -17.48 6.96 -6.04
N LEU A 22 -17.52 8.14 -5.44
CA LEU A 22 -18.74 8.74 -4.90
C LEU A 22 -19.81 8.86 -5.98
N ILE A 23 -19.42 9.36 -7.17
CA ILE A 23 -20.30 9.48 -8.34
C ILE A 23 -20.95 8.14 -8.69
N SER A 24 -20.15 7.07 -8.78
CA SER A 24 -20.64 5.75 -9.14
C SER A 24 -21.50 5.11 -8.04
N ALA A 25 -21.19 5.39 -6.77
CA ALA A 25 -21.88 4.79 -5.62
C ALA A 25 -23.17 5.52 -5.25
N ALA A 26 -23.32 6.80 -5.61
CA ALA A 26 -24.42 7.65 -5.18
C ALA A 26 -25.83 7.09 -5.49
N PRO A 27 -26.11 6.51 -6.67
CA PRO A 27 -27.44 5.94 -6.94
C PRO A 27 -27.78 4.77 -6.02
N ALA A 28 -26.84 3.84 -5.82
CA ALA A 28 -27.04 2.66 -4.98
C ALA A 28 -27.20 3.05 -3.50
N LEU A 29 -26.33 3.93 -3.00
CA LEU A 29 -26.42 4.43 -1.64
C LEU A 29 -27.67 5.29 -1.40
N SER A 30 -28.14 6.01 -2.41
CA SER A 30 -29.38 6.79 -2.29
C SER A 30 -30.59 5.89 -2.14
N GLN A 31 -30.64 4.76 -2.85
CA GLN A 31 -31.71 3.79 -2.68
C GLN A 31 -31.63 3.15 -1.29
N GLN A 32 -30.43 2.75 -0.87
CA GLN A 32 -30.20 2.19 0.45
C GLN A 32 -30.58 3.15 1.58
N ALA A 33 -30.33 4.45 1.42
CA ALA A 33 -30.72 5.48 2.36
C ALA A 33 -32.23 5.58 2.53
N VAL A 34 -32.99 5.41 1.44
CA VAL A 34 -34.46 5.37 1.49
C VAL A 34 -34.93 4.09 2.21
N ASP A 35 -34.37 2.94 1.83
CA ASP A 35 -34.79 1.64 2.37
C ASP A 35 -34.46 1.49 3.87
N GLN A 36 -33.38 2.12 4.33
CA GLN A 36 -32.91 2.08 5.72
C GLN A 36 -33.24 3.35 6.51
N GLU A 37 -34.04 4.25 5.95
CA GLU A 37 -34.45 5.52 6.57
C GLU A 37 -33.28 6.35 7.14
N TRP A 38 -32.17 6.41 6.41
CA TRP A 38 -30.98 7.17 6.82
C TRP A 38 -31.27 8.66 6.91
N SER A 39 -30.67 9.33 7.91
CA SER A 39 -30.65 10.79 7.92
C SER A 39 -29.76 11.32 6.79
N TYR A 40 -29.91 12.61 6.46
CA TYR A 40 -29.03 13.26 5.47
C TYR A 40 -27.55 13.21 5.87
N MET A 41 -27.27 13.24 7.18
CA MET A 41 -25.90 13.15 7.69
C MET A 41 -25.34 11.74 7.53
N ASP A 42 -26.15 10.70 7.79
CA ASP A 42 -25.73 9.30 7.60
C ASP A 42 -25.46 9.04 6.11
N PHE A 43 -26.33 9.49 5.22
CA PHE A 43 -26.12 9.36 3.78
C PHE A 43 -24.82 10.02 3.31
N LEU A 44 -24.53 11.24 3.79
CA LEU A 44 -23.28 11.93 3.48
C LEU A 44 -22.06 11.18 4.03
N GLU A 45 -22.14 10.65 5.25
CA GLU A 45 -21.07 9.84 5.84
C GLU A 45 -20.76 8.61 4.99
N HIS A 46 -21.78 7.85 4.59
CA HIS A 46 -21.61 6.65 3.76
C HIS A 46 -20.99 6.98 2.40
N LEU A 47 -21.42 8.07 1.75
CA LEU A 47 -20.81 8.53 0.49
C LEU A 47 -19.32 8.85 0.64
N LEU A 48 -18.95 9.57 1.69
CA LEU A 48 -17.56 9.92 1.96
C LEU A 48 -16.73 8.68 2.34
N HIS A 49 -17.33 7.72 3.05
CA HIS A 49 -16.69 6.46 3.40
C HIS A 49 -16.36 5.62 2.15
N GLU A 50 -17.30 5.50 1.21
CA GLU A 50 -17.05 4.80 -0.06
C GLU A 50 -15.90 5.42 -0.86
N GLU A 51 -15.88 6.74 -0.99
CA GLU A 51 -14.78 7.42 -1.67
C GLU A 51 -13.44 7.22 -0.96
N LYS A 52 -13.43 7.29 0.37
CA LYS A 52 -12.22 7.03 1.18
C LYS A 52 -11.71 5.61 0.95
N LEU A 53 -12.58 4.60 0.97
CA LEU A 53 -12.23 3.20 0.71
C LEU A 53 -11.66 3.03 -0.70
N ALA A 54 -12.33 3.58 -1.71
CA ALA A 54 -11.89 3.48 -3.10
C ALA A 54 -10.53 4.16 -3.34
N ARG A 55 -10.29 5.34 -2.74
CA ARG A 55 -8.98 6.01 -2.78
C ARG A 55 -7.91 5.17 -2.11
N HIS A 56 -8.22 4.58 -0.96
CA HIS A 56 -7.30 3.73 -0.23
C HIS A 56 -6.93 2.48 -1.04
N GLN A 57 -7.89 1.80 -1.67
CA GLN A 57 -7.66 0.65 -2.55
C GLN A 57 -6.81 1.02 -3.78
N ARG A 58 -7.12 2.13 -4.46
CA ARG A 58 -6.30 2.63 -5.58
C ARG A 58 -4.86 2.91 -5.16
N LYS A 59 -4.67 3.53 -4.00
CA LYS A 59 -3.35 3.81 -3.43
C LYS A 59 -2.59 2.52 -3.10
N GLN A 60 -3.25 1.55 -2.46
CA GLN A 60 -2.66 0.24 -2.17
C GLN A 60 -2.24 -0.47 -3.45
N ALA A 61 -3.12 -0.59 -4.44
CA ALA A 61 -2.81 -1.25 -5.71
C ALA A 61 -1.62 -0.60 -6.43
N MET A 62 -1.58 0.73 -6.45
CA MET A 62 -0.45 1.49 -6.99
C MET A 62 0.85 1.19 -6.22
N TYR A 63 0.81 1.22 -4.89
CA TYR A 63 1.99 0.94 -4.06
C TYR A 63 2.45 -0.51 -4.14
N THR A 64 1.55 -1.49 -4.26
CA THR A 64 1.91 -2.89 -4.51
C THR A 64 2.71 -3.01 -5.80
N ARG A 65 2.24 -2.37 -6.88
CA ARG A 65 2.95 -2.35 -8.16
C ARG A 65 4.30 -1.65 -8.07
N MET A 66 4.37 -0.52 -7.37
CA MET A 66 5.62 0.24 -7.19
C MET A 66 6.64 -0.47 -6.30
N ALA A 67 6.17 -1.28 -5.33
CA ALA A 67 7.04 -2.07 -4.49
C ALA A 67 7.84 -3.09 -5.31
N ALA A 68 7.22 -3.62 -6.37
CA ALA A 68 7.83 -4.58 -7.29
C ALA A 68 8.43 -5.78 -6.55
N PHE A 69 7.60 -6.36 -5.69
CA PHE A 69 7.85 -7.67 -5.10
C PHE A 69 7.90 -8.75 -6.19
N PRO A 70 8.77 -9.76 -6.08
CA PRO A 70 8.81 -10.87 -7.03
C PRO A 70 7.55 -11.74 -6.95
N ALA A 71 6.92 -11.79 -5.78
CA ALA A 71 5.61 -12.40 -5.55
C ALA A 71 4.93 -11.66 -4.38
N VAL A 72 3.60 -11.72 -4.31
CA VAL A 72 2.89 -11.31 -3.09
C VAL A 72 2.98 -12.46 -2.09
N LYS A 73 3.43 -12.16 -0.87
CA LYS A 73 3.51 -13.09 0.26
C LYS A 73 2.87 -12.43 1.46
N THR A 74 2.16 -13.21 2.26
CA THR A 74 1.51 -12.75 3.49
C THR A 74 2.12 -13.45 4.71
N PHE A 75 1.91 -12.90 5.90
CA PHE A 75 2.37 -13.56 7.11
C PHE A 75 1.56 -14.82 7.44
N GLU A 76 0.33 -14.92 6.95
CA GLU A 76 -0.56 -16.07 7.10
C GLU A 76 -0.06 -17.30 6.32
N GLU A 77 0.59 -17.06 5.18
CA GLU A 77 1.22 -18.11 4.35
C GLU A 77 2.56 -18.60 4.91
N TYR A 78 3.09 -17.97 5.96
CA TYR A 78 4.38 -18.37 6.52
C TYR A 78 4.22 -19.57 7.45
N ASP A 79 4.88 -20.68 7.11
CA ASP A 79 4.89 -21.87 7.95
C ASP A 79 5.91 -21.75 9.10
N PHE A 80 5.40 -21.46 10.29
CA PHE A 80 6.20 -21.35 11.52
C PHE A 80 6.71 -22.71 12.03
N THR A 81 6.21 -23.83 11.52
CA THR A 81 6.67 -25.17 11.95
C THR A 81 8.04 -25.52 11.36
N PHE A 82 8.38 -24.94 10.21
CA PHE A 82 9.66 -25.14 9.52
C PHE A 82 10.78 -24.25 10.06
N ALA A 83 10.43 -23.12 10.66
CA ALA A 83 11.37 -22.09 11.11
C ALA A 83 11.61 -22.18 12.62
N THR A 84 12.49 -23.09 13.03
CA THR A 84 12.94 -23.26 14.43
C THR A 84 13.63 -22.03 15.03
N GLY A 85 13.89 -20.97 14.24
CA GLY A 85 14.74 -19.84 14.65
C GLY A 85 14.05 -18.49 14.92
N ALA A 86 12.81 -18.26 14.47
CA ALA A 86 12.18 -16.93 14.60
C ALA A 86 11.13 -16.91 15.74
N PRO A 87 11.34 -16.15 16.83
CA PRO A 87 10.37 -16.08 17.92
C PRO A 87 9.06 -15.50 17.40
N GLN A 88 7.99 -16.29 17.44
CA GLN A 88 6.65 -15.89 16.97
C GLN A 88 6.20 -14.54 17.56
N LYS A 89 6.56 -14.24 18.81
CA LYS A 89 6.31 -12.95 19.47
C LYS A 89 7.01 -11.77 18.78
N GLN A 90 8.27 -11.95 18.36
CA GLN A 90 8.99 -10.90 17.63
C GLN A 90 8.35 -10.69 16.25
N LEU A 91 8.01 -11.76 15.52
CA LEU A 91 7.34 -11.63 14.23
C LEU A 91 5.96 -10.96 14.34
N GLN A 92 5.19 -11.24 15.40
CA GLN A 92 3.96 -10.50 15.68
C GLN A 92 4.20 -9.02 15.95
N SER A 93 5.27 -8.67 16.68
CA SER A 93 5.62 -7.26 16.90
C SER A 93 5.95 -6.54 15.58
N LEU A 94 6.55 -7.25 14.61
CA LEU A 94 6.88 -6.70 13.30
C LEU A 94 5.64 -6.47 12.42
N ARG A 95 4.57 -7.26 12.59
CA ARG A 95 3.27 -7.02 11.92
C ARG A 95 2.68 -5.64 12.24
N SER A 96 3.00 -5.07 13.40
CA SER A 96 2.55 -3.71 13.77
C SER A 96 3.18 -2.60 12.93
N LEU A 97 4.26 -2.91 12.19
CA LEU A 97 5.06 -1.95 11.42
C LEU A 97 5.65 -0.81 12.26
N SER A 98 5.62 -0.90 13.59
CA SER A 98 6.06 0.16 14.50
C SER A 98 7.53 0.53 14.35
N PHE A 99 8.36 -0.40 13.83
CA PHE A 99 9.75 -0.12 13.49
C PHE A 99 9.91 0.95 12.40
N ILE A 100 8.94 1.07 11.47
CA ILE A 100 8.95 2.09 10.42
C ILE A 100 8.74 3.48 11.03
N GLU A 101 7.85 3.60 12.03
CA GLU A 101 7.63 4.85 12.74
C GLU A 101 8.85 5.25 13.59
N ARG A 102 9.57 4.25 14.14
CA ARG A 102 10.79 4.46 14.92
C ARG A 102 12.05 4.66 14.06
N ASN A 103 11.95 4.56 12.73
CA ASN A 103 13.09 4.58 11.80
C ASN A 103 14.15 3.52 12.13
N GLU A 104 13.72 2.32 12.52
CA GLU A 104 14.59 1.20 12.85
C GLU A 104 14.81 0.28 11.64
N ASN A 105 16.02 -0.26 11.51
CA ASN A 105 16.34 -1.25 10.49
C ASN A 105 16.10 -2.67 11.03
N ILE A 106 15.56 -3.53 10.17
CA ILE A 106 15.42 -4.96 10.46
C ILE A 106 16.43 -5.73 9.61
N VAL A 107 17.17 -6.63 10.25
CA VAL A 107 18.05 -7.57 9.58
C VAL A 107 17.57 -8.98 9.90
N LEU A 108 17.18 -9.73 8.88
CA LEU A 108 16.77 -11.12 9.01
C LEU A 108 17.99 -12.02 8.82
N LEU A 109 18.42 -12.71 9.88
CA LEU A 109 19.57 -13.60 9.87
C LEU A 109 19.11 -15.05 10.05
N GLY A 110 19.73 -15.97 9.31
CA GLY A 110 19.44 -17.40 9.39
C GLY A 110 19.90 -18.15 8.15
N PRO A 111 19.93 -19.50 8.19
CA PRO A 111 20.33 -20.32 7.06
C PRO A 111 19.46 -20.08 5.83
N SER A 112 19.94 -20.49 4.65
CA SER A 112 19.14 -20.42 3.43
C SER A 112 17.89 -21.32 3.55
N GLY A 113 16.79 -20.93 2.90
CA GLY A 113 15.55 -21.71 2.87
C GLY A 113 14.59 -21.55 4.06
N VAL A 114 14.91 -20.76 5.09
CA VAL A 114 14.01 -20.54 6.27
C VAL A 114 12.92 -19.47 6.04
N GLY A 115 12.77 -19.00 4.80
CA GLY A 115 11.73 -18.03 4.42
C GLY A 115 12.00 -16.57 4.82
N LYS A 116 13.26 -16.15 4.93
CA LYS A 116 13.63 -14.75 5.22
C LYS A 116 13.05 -13.78 4.18
N THR A 117 13.23 -14.08 2.88
CA THR A 117 12.65 -13.32 1.77
C THR A 117 11.13 -13.27 1.85
N HIS A 118 10.48 -14.38 2.21
CA HIS A 118 9.02 -14.41 2.41
C HIS A 118 8.60 -13.43 3.49
N LEU A 119 9.24 -13.46 4.66
CA LEU A 119 8.94 -12.55 5.76
C LEU A 119 9.19 -11.08 5.38
N ALA A 120 10.28 -10.80 4.66
CA ALA A 120 10.58 -9.45 4.17
C ALA A 120 9.48 -8.94 3.22
N ILE A 121 9.05 -9.78 2.27
CA ILE A 121 7.95 -9.46 1.36
C ILE A 121 6.63 -9.28 2.12
N ALA A 122 6.33 -10.16 3.09
CA ALA A 122 5.12 -10.07 3.89
C ALA A 122 5.06 -8.78 4.72
N MET A 123 6.17 -8.38 5.34
CA MET A 123 6.30 -7.07 6.00
C MET A 123 6.09 -5.91 5.02
N GLY A 124 6.71 -5.99 3.85
CA GLY A 124 6.53 -5.00 2.80
C GLY A 124 5.09 -4.89 2.32
N TYR A 125 4.40 -6.02 2.18
CA TYR A 125 3.01 -6.08 1.76
C TYR A 125 2.07 -5.49 2.83
N GLU A 126 2.27 -5.79 4.11
CA GLU A 126 1.52 -5.15 5.20
C GLU A 126 1.76 -3.64 5.25
N ALA A 127 2.99 -3.18 5.01
CA ALA A 127 3.28 -1.75 4.90
C ALA A 127 2.53 -1.10 3.71
N VAL A 128 2.46 -1.77 2.56
CA VAL A 128 1.65 -1.29 1.43
C VAL A 128 0.17 -1.21 1.80
N ARG A 129 -0.38 -2.22 2.49
CA ARG A 129 -1.77 -2.22 2.98
C ARG A 129 -2.04 -1.05 3.93
N ALA A 130 -1.07 -0.72 4.78
CA ALA A 130 -1.10 0.47 5.63
C ALA A 130 -0.95 1.80 4.86
N GLY A 131 -0.84 1.77 3.53
CA GLY A 131 -0.69 2.95 2.70
C GLY A 131 0.71 3.57 2.78
N ILE A 132 1.73 2.76 3.09
CA ILE A 132 3.14 3.14 3.12
C ILE A 132 3.79 2.77 1.78
N LYS A 133 4.63 3.66 1.26
CA LYS A 133 5.36 3.43 0.01
C LYS A 133 6.57 2.52 0.27
N VAL A 134 6.60 1.37 -0.39
CA VAL A 134 7.65 0.35 -0.24
C VAL A 134 8.40 0.16 -1.56
N ARG A 135 9.63 -0.35 -1.51
CA ARG A 135 10.40 -0.86 -2.66
C ARG A 135 11.15 -2.14 -2.26
N PHE A 136 11.09 -3.16 -3.11
CA PHE A 136 11.89 -4.38 -3.02
C PHE A 136 12.97 -4.38 -4.10
N THR A 137 14.19 -4.80 -3.79
CA THR A 137 15.28 -4.97 -4.77
C THR A 137 16.26 -6.02 -4.27
N THR A 138 17.03 -6.63 -5.15
CA THR A 138 18.25 -7.35 -4.73
C THR A 138 19.39 -6.35 -4.54
N ALA A 139 20.38 -6.72 -3.73
CA ALA A 139 21.60 -5.94 -3.57
C ALA A 139 22.36 -5.82 -4.92
N ALA A 140 22.40 -6.89 -5.69
CA ALA A 140 23.02 -6.92 -7.02
C ALA A 140 22.34 -5.92 -7.99
N ASP A 141 21.01 -5.94 -8.09
CA ASP A 141 20.26 -5.03 -8.96
C ASP A 141 20.43 -3.57 -8.52
N LEU A 142 20.42 -3.31 -7.21
CA LEU A 142 20.58 -1.96 -6.69
C LEU A 142 21.97 -1.40 -7.03
N LEU A 143 23.03 -2.19 -6.85
CA LEU A 143 24.40 -1.79 -7.21
C LEU A 143 24.54 -1.56 -8.72
N LEU A 144 23.95 -2.44 -9.55
CA LEU A 144 23.96 -2.28 -11.00
C LEU A 144 23.23 -1.00 -11.44
N GLN A 145 22.06 -0.73 -10.88
CA GLN A 145 21.27 0.48 -11.16
C GLN A 145 22.02 1.75 -10.76
N LEU A 146 22.60 1.79 -9.56
CA LEU A 146 23.32 2.96 -9.07
C LEU A 146 24.63 3.21 -9.82
N SER A 147 25.41 2.17 -10.10
CA SER A 147 26.66 2.30 -10.87
C SER A 147 26.41 2.75 -12.31
N THR A 148 25.35 2.24 -12.95
CA THR A 148 24.93 2.67 -14.29
C THR A 148 24.46 4.12 -14.27
N ALA A 149 23.65 4.51 -13.29
CA ALA A 149 23.19 5.89 -13.14
C ALA A 149 24.35 6.86 -12.88
N GLN A 150 25.39 6.42 -12.15
CA GLN A 150 26.60 7.21 -11.94
C GLN A 150 27.34 7.49 -13.24
N ARG A 151 27.56 6.47 -14.08
CA ARG A 151 28.18 6.64 -15.41
C ARG A 151 27.36 7.56 -16.32
N GLN A 152 26.04 7.59 -16.16
CA GLN A 152 25.13 8.43 -16.93
C GLN A 152 24.89 9.84 -16.32
N GLY A 153 25.57 10.19 -15.22
CA GLY A 153 25.35 11.47 -14.53
C GLY A 153 23.99 11.63 -13.85
N ARG A 154 23.24 10.54 -13.65
CA ARG A 154 21.88 10.51 -13.05
C ARG A 154 21.84 9.92 -11.64
N TYR A 155 23.00 9.79 -10.98
CA TYR A 155 23.11 9.14 -9.66
C TYR A 155 22.14 9.72 -8.63
N LYS A 156 22.12 11.05 -8.46
CA LYS A 156 21.27 11.72 -7.45
C LYS A 156 19.79 11.42 -7.65
N THR A 157 19.29 11.47 -8.87
CA THR A 157 17.87 11.20 -9.18
C THR A 157 17.52 9.72 -9.00
N THR A 158 18.40 8.80 -9.39
CA THR A 158 18.18 7.36 -9.17
C THR A 158 18.23 7.00 -7.69
N LEU A 159 19.19 7.53 -6.94
CA LEU A 159 19.28 7.35 -5.48
C LEU A 159 18.03 7.90 -4.79
N GLN A 160 17.59 9.11 -5.15
CA GLN A 160 16.40 9.71 -4.58
C GLN A 160 15.16 8.84 -4.82
N ARG A 161 14.97 8.33 -6.06
CA ARG A 161 13.77 7.56 -6.42
C ARG A 161 13.80 6.12 -5.89
N GLY A 162 14.95 5.46 -5.95
CA GLY A 162 15.11 4.04 -5.64
C GLY A 162 15.37 3.76 -4.16
N VAL A 163 16.03 4.69 -3.45
CA VAL A 163 16.47 4.48 -2.06
C VAL A 163 15.78 5.43 -1.08
N MET A 164 15.72 6.73 -1.38
CA MET A 164 15.23 7.72 -0.40
C MET A 164 13.71 7.96 -0.43
N ALA A 165 13.08 7.80 -1.59
CA ALA A 165 11.65 8.05 -1.76
C ALA A 165 10.72 6.96 -1.17
N PRO A 166 11.04 5.65 -1.16
CA PRO A 166 10.25 4.69 -0.40
C PRO A 166 10.49 4.89 1.10
N ARG A 167 9.44 4.74 1.91
CA ARG A 167 9.56 4.81 3.37
C ARG A 167 10.10 3.49 3.95
N LEU A 168 9.94 2.39 3.22
CA LEU A 168 10.55 1.10 3.50
C LEU A 168 11.23 0.57 2.24
N LEU A 169 12.54 0.35 2.33
CA LEU A 169 13.34 -0.31 1.30
C LEU A 169 13.71 -1.71 1.79
N ILE A 170 13.34 -2.72 1.03
CA ILE A 170 13.72 -4.12 1.25
C ILE A 170 14.82 -4.46 0.26
N ILE A 171 15.95 -4.92 0.79
CA ILE A 171 17.09 -5.38 0.01
C ILE A 171 17.27 -6.86 0.32
N ASP A 172 17.15 -7.70 -0.70
CA ASP A 172 17.43 -9.14 -0.63
C ASP A 172 18.80 -9.46 -1.26
N GLU A 173 19.28 -10.70 -1.07
CA GLU A 173 20.54 -11.18 -1.67
C GLU A 173 20.46 -11.35 -3.20
#